data_AF-Q1IWP9-F1
#
_entry.id   AF-Q1IWP9-F1
#
_cell.length_a   1.000
_cell.length_b   1.000
_cell.length_c   1.000
_cell.angle_alpha   90.00
_cell.angle_beta   90.00
_cell.angle_gamma   90.00
#
_symmetry.space_group_name_H-M   'P 1'
#
loop_
_entity.id
_entity.type
_entity.pdbx_description
1 polymer ?
#
loop_
_entity_poly.entity_id
_entity_poly.type
_entity_poly.pdbx_seq_one_letter_code
_entity_poly.pdbx_strand_id
1 'polypeptide(L)'
;MKKMLALVALGTLALSSCSIIGTRSAAVSGQLKGFSPNQNLGLAVVGYNNGVYTANGTEPQVIDKFLSGGYTLALPRNVPYGTYRVVVFRDANNNGRFDTGDVVLSRDNGKLLVYVNRDNQFFNGTRYGWNIYNSANGDVQTTILNNYDLEAIAAQ
;
A
#
# COMPACT_ATOMS: atom_id res chain seq x y z
N MET A 1 31.63 10.40 -42.90
CA MET A 1 31.12 9.22 -42.16
C MET A 1 30.42 9.73 -40.90
N LYS A 2 29.08 9.79 -40.93
CA LYS A 2 28.15 9.07 -40.05
C LYS A 2 28.43 9.24 -38.53
N LYS A 3 27.66 10.18 -37.96
CA LYS A 3 26.91 10.17 -36.68
C LYS A 3 27.42 9.24 -35.57
N MET A 4 27.60 9.79 -34.37
CA MET A 4 26.95 9.26 -33.16
C MET A 4 27.10 10.23 -31.97
N LEU A 5 26.00 10.91 -31.64
CA LEU A 5 25.73 11.41 -30.30
C LEU A 5 25.38 10.21 -29.40
N ALA A 6 25.86 10.21 -28.16
CA ALA A 6 25.22 9.49 -27.07
C ALA A 6 25.47 10.26 -25.76
N LEU A 7 24.58 11.21 -25.48
CA LEU A 7 24.47 11.89 -24.20
C LEU A 7 23.73 10.93 -23.24
N VAL A 8 24.43 10.29 -22.31
CA VAL A 8 23.80 9.47 -21.27
C VAL A 8 23.34 10.41 -20.15
N ALA A 9 22.10 10.87 -20.24
CA ALA A 9 21.41 11.48 -19.12
C ALA A 9 20.94 10.37 -18.19
N LEU A 10 21.64 10.18 -17.07
CA LEU A 10 21.17 9.39 -15.94
C LEU A 10 19.97 10.12 -15.33
N GLY A 11 18.77 9.80 -15.84
CA GLY A 11 17.51 10.26 -15.28
C GLY A 11 17.30 9.66 -13.90
N THR A 12 17.63 10.42 -12.87
CA THR A 12 17.08 10.23 -11.53
C THR A 12 15.56 10.41 -11.61
N LEU A 13 14.84 9.30 -11.71
CA LEU A 13 13.39 9.25 -11.48
C LEU A 13 13.14 9.56 -10.00
N ALA A 14 13.18 10.83 -9.64
CA ALA A 14 12.49 11.29 -8.45
C ALA A 14 10.98 11.17 -8.76
N LEU A 15 10.36 10.10 -8.29
CA LEU A 15 8.91 9.97 -8.21
C LEU A 15 8.42 11.08 -7.27
N SER A 16 8.18 12.26 -7.84
CA SER A 16 7.51 13.36 -7.16
C SER A 16 6.06 12.94 -6.97
N SER A 17 5.75 12.31 -5.83
CA SER A 17 4.39 12.24 -5.35
C SER A 17 3.97 13.66 -4.98
N CYS A 18 3.30 14.35 -5.90
CA CYS A 18 2.66 15.62 -5.62
C CYS A 18 1.53 15.38 -4.62
N SER A 19 1.84 15.44 -3.34
CA SER A 19 0.85 15.59 -2.27
C SER A 19 0.32 17.00 -2.35
N ILE A 20 -0.76 17.19 -3.11
CA ILE A 20 -1.52 18.44 -3.09
C ILE A 20 -2.11 18.56 -1.69
N ILE A 21 -1.55 19.49 -0.91
CA ILE A 21 -2.13 19.97 0.35
C ILE A 21 -3.58 20.36 0.06
N GLY A 22 -4.53 19.54 0.54
CA GLY A 22 -5.97 19.83 0.48
C GLY A 22 -6.87 18.78 -0.18
N THR A 23 -6.34 17.82 -0.95
CA THR A 23 -7.19 16.74 -1.48
C THR A 23 -7.21 15.57 -0.51
N ARG A 24 -8.31 15.45 0.23
CA ARG A 24 -8.60 14.43 1.26
C ARG A 24 -8.49 12.95 0.79
N SER A 25 -7.98 12.66 -0.41
CA SER A 25 -7.76 11.32 -0.98
C SER A 25 -6.29 11.04 -0.76
N ALA A 26 -6.00 10.15 0.18
CA ALA A 26 -4.65 9.74 0.48
C ALA A 26 -4.28 8.56 -0.43
N ALA A 27 -3.01 8.47 -0.79
CA ALA A 27 -2.46 7.28 -1.41
C ALA A 27 -1.30 6.79 -0.53
N VAL A 28 -1.19 5.47 -0.39
CA VAL A 28 -0.06 4.82 0.27
C VAL A 28 0.89 4.25 -0.77
N SER A 29 2.19 4.40 -0.55
CA SER A 29 3.22 3.86 -1.45
C SER A 29 4.29 3.07 -0.72
N GLY A 30 4.92 2.14 -1.43
CA GLY A 30 5.96 1.27 -0.89
C GLY A 30 6.62 0.42 -1.97
N GLN A 31 7.54 -0.44 -1.55
CA GLN A 31 8.20 -1.42 -2.42
C GLN A 31 7.64 -2.82 -2.22
N LEU A 32 7.58 -3.60 -3.29
CA LEU A 32 7.23 -5.02 -3.25
C LEU A 32 8.50 -5.86 -3.34
N LYS A 33 8.72 -6.76 -2.38
CA LYS A 33 9.96 -7.55 -2.27
C LYS A 33 9.65 -9.03 -2.24
N GLY A 34 10.33 -9.79 -3.09
CA GLY A 34 10.29 -11.26 -3.08
C GLY A 34 9.04 -11.90 -3.70
N PHE A 35 8.17 -11.15 -4.37
CA PHE A 35 7.02 -11.70 -5.08
C PHE A 35 7.41 -12.24 -6.47
N SER A 36 6.81 -13.37 -6.87
CA SER A 36 7.10 -14.01 -8.15
C SER A 36 6.36 -13.33 -9.31
N PRO A 37 7.03 -13.03 -10.45
CA PRO A 37 6.48 -12.24 -11.56
C PRO A 37 5.43 -12.96 -12.44
N ASN A 38 4.86 -14.09 -12.00
CA ASN A 38 3.92 -14.89 -12.80
C ASN A 38 2.65 -15.28 -12.03
N GLN A 39 2.36 -14.57 -10.94
CA GLN A 39 1.16 -14.80 -10.15
C GLN A 39 0.16 -13.67 -10.45
N ASN A 40 -1.13 -13.99 -10.55
CA ASN A 40 -2.16 -12.96 -10.66
C ASN A 40 -2.30 -12.30 -9.28
N LEU A 41 -1.62 -11.18 -9.08
CA LEU A 41 -1.45 -10.57 -7.76
C LEU A 41 -2.23 -9.25 -7.70
N GLY A 42 -2.94 -9.05 -6.59
CA GLY A 42 -3.65 -7.82 -6.28
C GLY A 42 -3.17 -7.19 -4.98
N LEU A 43 -3.40 -5.88 -4.82
CA LEU A 43 -3.26 -5.17 -3.54
C LEU A 43 -4.61 -4.88 -2.95
N ALA A 44 -4.79 -5.18 -1.68
CA ALA A 44 -6.00 -4.84 -0.96
C ALA A 44 -5.74 -4.01 0.28
N VAL A 45 -6.59 -3.02 0.52
CA VAL A 45 -6.77 -2.46 1.86
C VAL A 45 -7.77 -3.36 2.59
N VAL A 46 -7.30 -4.01 3.64
CA VAL A 46 -8.11 -4.89 4.48
C VAL A 46 -8.23 -4.29 5.87
N GLY A 47 -9.43 -4.30 6.43
CA GLY A 47 -9.64 -3.98 7.84
C GLY A 47 -8.83 -4.95 8.69
N TYR A 48 -8.19 -4.45 9.74
CA TYR A 48 -7.36 -5.25 10.62
C TYR A 48 -7.79 -5.01 12.06
N ASN A 49 -8.31 -6.04 12.71
CA ASN A 49 -8.67 -6.00 14.12
C ASN A 49 -8.19 -7.27 14.82
N ASN A 50 -7.19 -7.14 15.70
CA ASN A 50 -6.65 -8.24 16.51
C ASN A 50 -6.35 -9.53 15.71
N GLY A 51 -5.74 -9.41 14.53
CA GLY A 51 -5.37 -10.56 13.68
C GLY A 51 -6.46 -11.01 12.71
N VAL A 52 -7.66 -10.42 12.76
CA VAL A 52 -8.75 -10.69 11.81
C VAL A 52 -8.74 -9.67 10.69
N TYR A 53 -8.71 -10.16 9.45
CA TYR A 53 -8.83 -9.35 8.24
C TYR A 53 -10.31 -9.25 7.81
N THR A 54 -10.80 -8.04 7.56
CA THR A 54 -12.09 -7.83 6.90
C THR A 54 -11.89 -7.22 5.53
N ALA A 55 -12.41 -7.89 4.49
CA ALA A 55 -12.36 -7.37 3.13
C ALA A 55 -13.12 -6.06 3.05
N ASN A 56 -12.52 -5.04 2.45
CA ASN A 56 -13.12 -3.73 2.30
C ASN A 56 -13.40 -3.44 0.80
N GLY A 57 -13.83 -4.47 0.06
CA GLY A 57 -13.86 -4.61 -1.41
C GLY A 57 -14.58 -3.54 -2.23
N THR A 58 -14.25 -2.27 -2.01
CA THR A 58 -14.88 -1.08 -2.59
C THR A 58 -13.95 -0.28 -3.49
N GLU A 59 -12.69 -0.68 -3.64
CA GLU A 59 -11.74 0.00 -4.53
C GLU A 59 -11.17 -0.94 -5.60
N PRO A 60 -10.90 -0.45 -6.81
CA PRO A 60 -10.24 -1.23 -7.85
C PRO A 60 -8.81 -1.58 -7.42
N GLN A 61 -8.51 -2.88 -7.42
CA GLN A 61 -7.22 -3.44 -6.98
C GLN A 61 -6.49 -4.02 -8.17
N VAL A 62 -5.48 -3.32 -8.66
CA VAL A 62 -4.59 -3.86 -9.70
C VAL A 62 -3.17 -3.41 -9.40
N ILE A 63 -2.25 -4.37 -9.26
CA ILE A 63 -0.85 -4.12 -9.59
C ILE A 63 -0.56 -4.84 -10.91
N ASP A 64 0.39 -4.30 -11.65
CA ASP A 64 1.07 -4.96 -12.77
C ASP A 64 1.58 -6.37 -12.36
N LYS A 65 1.67 -7.30 -13.32
CA LYS A 65 2.04 -8.70 -13.09
C LYS A 65 3.53 -8.88 -12.73
N PHE A 66 4.33 -7.82 -12.90
CA PHE A 66 5.77 -7.80 -12.69
C PHE A 66 6.14 -7.02 -11.40
N LEU A 67 6.09 -7.70 -10.26
CA LEU A 67 6.17 -7.08 -8.92
C LEU A 67 7.58 -6.79 -8.36
N SER A 68 8.61 -6.66 -9.18
CA SER A 68 9.95 -6.28 -8.69
C SER A 68 10.10 -4.76 -8.47
N GLY A 69 9.01 -4.04 -8.18
CA GLY A 69 8.95 -2.58 -8.21
C GLY A 69 8.16 -1.93 -7.07
N GLY A 70 8.01 -0.61 -7.17
CA GLY A 70 7.20 0.18 -6.25
C GLY A 70 5.71 0.12 -6.59
N TYR A 71 4.87 0.40 -5.60
CA TYR A 71 3.43 0.54 -5.78
C TYR A 71 2.92 1.84 -5.19
N THR A 72 1.76 2.28 -5.70
CA THR A 72 0.94 3.34 -5.11
C THR A 72 -0.50 2.85 -5.11
N LEU A 73 -1.15 2.89 -3.95
CA LEU A 73 -2.52 2.45 -3.74
C LEU A 73 -3.35 3.62 -3.20
N ALA A 74 -4.44 3.95 -3.89
CA ALA A 74 -5.41 4.91 -3.36
C ALA A 74 -6.05 4.35 -2.09
N LEU A 75 -6.35 5.21 -1.13
CA LEU A 75 -6.99 4.83 0.12
C LEU A 75 -8.47 5.26 0.13
N PRO A 76 -9.39 4.36 0.51
CA PRO A 76 -10.82 4.63 0.45
C PRO A 76 -11.26 5.57 1.56
N ARG A 77 -12.36 6.28 1.33
CA ARG A 77 -12.97 7.15 2.36
C ARG A 77 -14.29 6.64 2.89
N ASN A 78 -14.95 5.78 2.13
CA ASN A 78 -16.24 5.15 2.43
C ASN A 78 -16.06 3.92 3.31
N VAL A 79 -15.21 4.03 4.33
CA VAL A 79 -14.82 2.91 5.19
C VAL A 79 -14.94 3.34 6.65
N PRO A 80 -15.26 2.42 7.57
CA PRO A 80 -15.31 2.74 8.99
C PRO A 80 -13.99 3.32 9.50
N TYR A 81 -14.04 4.19 10.51
CA TYR A 81 -12.83 4.61 11.19
C TYR A 81 -12.22 3.41 11.94
N GLY A 82 -10.91 3.21 11.81
CA GLY A 82 -10.24 2.04 12.38
C GLY A 82 -8.86 1.78 11.81
N THR A 83 -8.37 0.58 12.10
CA THR A 83 -7.06 0.07 11.65
C THR A 83 -7.20 -0.84 10.44
N TYR A 84 -6.26 -0.70 9.52
CA TYR A 84 -6.23 -1.37 8.23
C TYR A 84 -4.80 -1.78 7.90
N ARG A 85 -4.66 -2.67 6.92
CA ARG A 85 -3.38 -3.05 6.33
C ARG A 85 -3.50 -3.09 4.82
N VAL A 86 -2.39 -2.84 4.15
CA VAL A 86 -2.23 -3.23 2.75
C VAL A 86 -1.71 -4.66 2.72
N VAL A 87 -2.35 -5.51 1.92
CA VAL A 87 -1.92 -6.88 1.68
C VAL A 87 -1.77 -7.15 0.20
N VAL A 88 -0.81 -8.01 -0.14
CA VAL A 88 -0.75 -8.64 -1.47
C VAL A 88 -1.48 -9.98 -1.38
N PHE A 89 -2.39 -10.24 -2.32
CA PHE A 89 -3.13 -11.50 -2.38
C PHE A 89 -3.08 -12.10 -3.78
N ARG A 90 -3.40 -13.40 -3.88
CA ARG A 90 -3.60 -14.07 -5.16
C ARG A 90 -5.04 -13.91 -5.61
N ASP A 91 -5.26 -13.17 -6.70
CA ASP A 91 -6.55 -13.08 -7.37
C ASP A 91 -6.75 -14.32 -8.25
N ALA A 92 -7.27 -15.40 -7.67
CA ALA A 92 -7.44 -16.68 -8.36
C ALA A 92 -8.61 -16.68 -9.36
N ASN A 93 -9.64 -15.87 -9.11
CA ASN A 93 -10.85 -15.81 -9.92
C ASN A 93 -10.84 -14.67 -10.96
N ASN A 94 -9.78 -13.84 -10.95
CA ASN A 94 -9.53 -12.74 -11.87
C ASN A 94 -10.63 -11.67 -11.84
N ASN A 95 -11.17 -11.39 -10.65
CA ASN A 95 -12.22 -10.38 -10.46
C ASN A 95 -11.68 -9.02 -9.97
N GLY A 96 -10.37 -8.91 -9.71
CA GLY A 96 -9.71 -7.69 -9.26
C GLY A 96 -10.11 -7.25 -7.85
N ARG A 97 -10.50 -8.20 -6.99
CA ARG A 97 -10.95 -7.93 -5.61
C ARG A 97 -10.41 -8.99 -4.66
N PHE A 98 -10.14 -8.57 -3.44
CA PHE A 98 -9.88 -9.49 -2.34
C PHE A 98 -11.20 -10.03 -1.79
N ASP A 99 -11.44 -11.31 -2.03
CA ASP A 99 -12.60 -12.06 -1.58
C ASP A 99 -12.32 -12.85 -0.29
N THR A 100 -13.39 -13.24 0.39
CA THR A 100 -13.30 -14.17 1.51
C THR A 100 -12.72 -15.51 1.03
N GLY A 101 -11.60 -15.92 1.62
CA GLY A 101 -10.89 -17.15 1.27
C GLY A 101 -9.68 -16.94 0.35
N ASP A 102 -9.45 -15.72 -0.14
CA ASP A 102 -8.26 -15.40 -0.90
C ASP A 102 -6.99 -15.53 -0.04
N VAL A 103 -5.93 -16.01 -0.69
CA VAL A 103 -4.64 -16.24 -0.04
C VAL A 103 -3.86 -14.94 0.01
N VAL A 104 -3.63 -14.43 1.22
CA VAL A 104 -2.67 -13.36 1.47
C VAL A 104 -1.25 -13.90 1.33
N LEU A 105 -0.44 -13.24 0.52
CA LEU A 105 0.94 -13.61 0.20
C LEU A 105 1.97 -12.66 0.80
N SER A 106 1.55 -11.52 1.36
CA SER A 106 2.43 -10.59 2.06
C SER A 106 2.55 -10.91 3.55
N ARG A 107 3.75 -10.75 4.11
CA ARG A 107 3.99 -10.75 5.55
C ARG A 107 3.50 -9.45 6.19
N ASP A 108 3.33 -9.49 7.51
CA ASP A 108 3.20 -8.28 8.32
C ASP A 108 4.48 -7.45 8.22
N ASN A 109 4.36 -6.17 7.87
CA ASN A 109 5.47 -5.23 7.77
C ASN A 109 5.63 -4.34 9.02
N GLY A 110 4.87 -4.61 10.09
CA GLY A 110 4.92 -3.87 11.34
C GLY A 110 4.22 -2.51 11.29
N LYS A 111 3.57 -2.16 10.18
CA LYS A 111 2.86 -0.89 10.00
C LYS A 111 1.36 -1.11 9.92
N LEU A 112 0.60 -0.12 10.38
CA LEU A 112 -0.85 -0.04 10.27
C LEU A 112 -1.22 1.20 9.45
N LEU A 113 -2.21 1.05 8.60
CA LEU A 113 -2.97 2.19 8.11
C LEU A 113 -4.06 2.51 9.12
N VAL A 114 -4.19 3.78 9.51
CA VAL A 114 -5.15 4.20 10.54
C VAL A 114 -6.02 5.30 9.97
N TYR A 115 -7.32 5.03 9.85
CA TYR A 115 -8.31 6.01 9.42
C TYR A 115 -9.06 6.56 10.62
N VAL A 116 -8.93 7.87 10.86
CA VAL A 116 -9.46 8.53 12.07
C VAL A 116 -10.39 9.70 11.77
N ASN A 117 -11.35 9.91 12.66
CA ASN A 117 -12.32 11.02 12.64
C ASN A 117 -11.84 12.24 13.43
N ARG A 118 -10.84 12.08 14.28
CA ARG A 118 -10.26 13.19 15.05
C ARG A 118 -8.81 12.92 15.40
N ASP A 119 -8.10 13.98 15.70
CA ASP A 119 -6.70 13.91 16.09
C ASP A 119 -6.53 13.05 17.35
N ASN A 120 -5.41 12.32 17.39
CA ASN A 120 -5.04 11.40 18.47
C ASN A 120 -6.05 10.27 18.73
N GLN A 121 -6.91 9.95 17.75
CA GLN A 121 -7.78 8.78 17.85
C GLN A 121 -6.95 7.51 17.61
N PHE A 122 -7.15 6.50 18.47
CA PHE A 122 -6.43 5.20 18.54
C PHE A 122 -4.95 5.29 18.92
N PHE A 123 -4.19 6.21 18.32
CA PHE A 123 -2.76 6.40 18.58
C PHE A 123 -2.44 7.90 18.73
N ASN A 124 -1.53 8.23 19.65
CA ASN A 124 -1.04 9.60 19.81
C ASN A 124 -0.30 10.05 18.54
N GLY A 125 -0.56 11.26 18.06
CA GLY A 125 0.05 11.83 16.86
C GLY A 125 -0.74 11.63 15.56
N THR A 126 -1.81 10.83 15.55
CA THR A 126 -2.71 10.72 14.38
C THR A 126 -3.45 12.02 14.13
N ARG A 127 -3.72 12.31 12.85
CA ARG A 127 -4.52 13.45 12.41
C ARG A 127 -5.73 12.97 11.63
N TYR A 128 -6.80 13.76 11.65
CA TYR A 128 -8.01 13.50 10.86
C TYR A 128 -7.69 12.94 9.44
N GLY A 129 -8.26 11.79 9.11
CA GLY A 129 -8.01 11.09 7.84
C GLY A 129 -7.09 9.88 7.98
N TRP A 130 -6.35 9.58 6.91
CA TRP A 130 -5.45 8.43 6.83
C TRP A 130 -4.06 8.74 7.39
N ASN A 131 -3.52 7.80 8.14
CA ASN A 131 -2.20 7.87 8.76
C ASN A 131 -1.49 6.52 8.59
N ILE A 132 -0.17 6.51 8.66
CA ILE A 132 0.61 5.30 8.92
C ILE A 132 1.06 5.33 10.37
N TYR A 133 0.81 4.26 11.11
CA TYR A 133 1.37 4.02 12.43
C TYR A 133 2.39 2.89 12.35
N ASN A 134 3.62 3.13 12.86
CA ASN A 134 4.65 2.11 12.95
C ASN A 134 4.61 1.46 14.33
N SER A 135 4.19 0.20 14.39
CA SER A 135 4.03 -0.52 15.66
C SER A 135 5.35 -0.81 16.38
N ALA A 136 6.49 -0.75 15.68
CA ALA A 136 7.80 -1.03 16.28
C ALA A 136 8.30 0.10 17.18
N ASN A 137 7.96 1.35 16.88
CA ASN A 137 8.49 2.53 17.59
C ASN A 137 7.43 3.59 17.94
N GLY A 138 6.19 3.42 17.50
CA GLY A 138 5.10 4.36 17.75
C GLY A 138 5.04 5.56 16.80
N ASP A 139 5.90 5.62 15.78
CA ASP A 139 5.93 6.76 14.84
C ASP A 139 4.63 6.86 14.03
N VAL A 140 4.16 8.09 13.81
CA VAL A 140 2.98 8.38 13.00
C VAL A 140 3.33 9.26 11.81
N GLN A 141 2.95 8.83 10.62
CA GLN A 141 3.00 9.64 9.40
C GLN A 141 1.60 10.13 9.04
N THR A 142 1.47 11.44 8.79
CA THR A 142 0.18 12.13 8.62
C THR A 142 0.05 12.89 7.31
N THR A 143 1.17 13.13 6.60
CA THR A 143 1.22 13.98 5.40
C THR A 143 1.56 13.19 4.14
N ILE A 144 2.67 12.46 4.17
CA ILE A 144 3.10 11.57 3.10
C ILE A 144 3.02 10.15 3.66
N LEU A 145 2.18 9.32 3.04
CA LEU A 145 2.01 7.92 3.44
C LEU A 145 2.87 7.06 2.51
N ASN A 146 4.13 6.87 2.86
CA ASN A 146 5.09 6.15 2.03
C ASN A 146 5.88 5.14 2.85
N ASN A 147 6.83 4.48 2.18
CA ASN A 147 7.69 3.47 2.80
C ASN A 147 6.88 2.31 3.42
N TYR A 148 5.67 2.04 2.90
CA TYR A 148 4.86 0.90 3.32
C TYR A 148 5.32 -0.34 2.53
N ASP A 149 6.54 -0.79 2.78
CA ASP A 149 7.10 -1.92 2.04
C ASP A 149 6.36 -3.22 2.39
N LEU A 150 6.12 -4.05 1.37
CA LEU A 150 5.50 -5.36 1.52
C LEU A 150 6.48 -6.44 1.07
N GLU A 151 6.60 -7.48 1.88
CA GLU A 151 7.48 -8.60 1.61
C GLU A 151 6.67 -9.88 1.45
N ALA A 152 7.04 -10.69 0.46
CA ALA A 152 6.42 -11.98 0.27
C ALA A 152 6.67 -12.89 1.49
N ILE A 153 5.66 -13.69 1.84
CA ILE A 153 5.87 -14.88 2.65
C ILE A 153 6.81 -15.77 1.82
N ALA A 154 7.95 -16.16 2.40
CA ALA A 154 8.91 -17.02 1.70
C ALA A 154 8.17 -18.22 1.10
N ALA A 155 8.50 -18.57 -0.15
CA ALA A 155 7.94 -19.74 -0.80
C ALA A 155 8.11 -20.95 0.13
N GLN A 156 6.97 -21.53 0.54
CA GLN A 156 6.95 -22.86 1.13
C GLN A 156 7.19 -23.89 0.03
#